data_AF-A0A2V8PBI3-F1
#
_entry.id   AF-A0A2V8PBI3-F1
#
_cell.length_a   1.000
_cell.length_b   1.000
_cell.length_c   1.000
_cell.angle_alpha   90.00
_cell.angle_beta   90.00
_cell.angle_gamma   90.00
#
_symmetry.space_group_name_H-M   'P 1'
#
loop_
_entity.id
_entity.type
_entity.pdbx_description
1 polymer ?
#
loop_
_entity_poly.entity_id
_entity_poly.type
_entity_poly.pdbx_seq_one_letter_code
_entity_poly.pdbx_strand_id
1 'polypeptide(L)'
;MNPNYHSSGQGPVVIALCCFVVILALVVGVGLASNLVVRHIVQTLPLWFGVAFGFRRSQATGWIALPFFLCWLALMAIIWLYLLGIARIITGHFSAVEIAMTIIVGAACLTGIVVFAGFKSLLSPAKAATAFVVMAVLQLVCLRISFLPAIANR
;
A
#
# COMPACT_ATOMS: atom_id res chain seq x y z
N MET A 1 34.18 -6.37 -9.22
CA MET A 1 33.37 -5.82 -8.11
C MET A 1 32.01 -6.50 -8.17
N ASN A 2 31.68 -7.36 -7.19
CA ASN A 2 30.47 -8.17 -7.22
C ASN A 2 29.26 -7.32 -6.77
N PRO A 3 28.24 -7.04 -7.61
CA PRO A 3 27.14 -6.12 -7.28
C PRO A 3 26.17 -6.65 -6.19
N ASN A 4 26.42 -7.84 -5.65
CA ASN A 4 25.49 -8.53 -4.75
C ASN A 4 25.68 -8.23 -3.25
N TYR A 5 26.52 -7.27 -2.86
CA TYR A 5 26.90 -7.09 -1.45
C TYR A 5 25.93 -6.24 -0.60
N HIS A 6 24.85 -5.67 -1.17
CA HIS A 6 23.97 -4.73 -0.43
C HIS A 6 22.54 -5.22 -0.11
N SER A 7 22.06 -6.36 -0.61
CA SER A 7 20.60 -6.55 -0.72
C SER A 7 19.88 -7.28 0.43
N SER A 8 20.57 -8.03 1.31
CA SER A 8 19.84 -8.88 2.27
C SER A 8 19.22 -8.10 3.46
N GLY A 9 19.78 -6.95 3.83
CA GLY A 9 19.33 -6.14 4.97
C GLY A 9 18.55 -4.86 4.61
N GLN A 10 18.64 -4.38 3.37
CA GLN A 10 18.02 -3.12 2.95
C GLN A 10 16.59 -3.30 2.40
N GLY A 11 16.26 -4.46 1.84
CA GLY A 11 14.94 -4.72 1.25
C GLY A 11 13.76 -4.41 2.19
N PRO A 12 13.74 -4.91 3.43
CA PRO A 12 12.69 -4.59 4.40
C PRO A 12 12.56 -3.09 4.69
N VAL A 13 13.68 -2.35 4.71
CA VAL A 13 13.67 -0.89 4.94
C VAL A 13 13.07 -0.17 3.74
N VAL A 14 13.40 -0.57 2.52
CA VAL A 14 12.78 -0.01 1.31
C VAL A 14 11.27 -0.27 1.29
N ILE A 15 10.83 -1.47 1.66
CA ILE A 15 9.41 -1.79 1.80
C ILE A 15 8.72 -0.89 2.85
N ALA A 16 9.36 -0.66 4.01
CA ALA A 16 8.85 0.27 5.01
C ALA A 16 8.71 1.69 4.46
N LEU A 17 9.70 2.18 3.71
CA LEU A 17 9.64 3.48 3.06
C LEU A 17 8.52 3.55 2.02
N CYS A 18 8.33 2.51 1.21
CA CYS A 18 7.21 2.43 0.28
C CYS A 18 5.86 2.49 1.01
N CYS A 19 5.68 1.74 2.11
CA CYS A 19 4.48 1.83 2.94
C CYS A 19 4.28 3.25 3.49
N PHE A 20 5.34 3.89 3.97
CA PHE A 20 5.28 5.24 4.51
C PHE A 20 4.93 6.29 3.45
N VAL A 21 5.49 6.18 2.25
CA VAL A 21 5.15 7.04 1.11
C VAL A 21 3.67 6.90 0.74
N VAL A 22 3.13 5.68 0.74
CA VAL A 22 1.69 5.45 0.48
C VAL A 22 0.84 6.12 1.57
N ILE A 23 1.22 5.99 2.85
CA ILE A 23 0.53 6.67 3.96
C ILE A 23 0.52 8.19 3.75
N LEU A 24 1.68 8.80 3.46
CA LEU A 24 1.79 10.25 3.27
C LEU A 24 1.00 10.73 2.05
N ALA A 25 1.11 10.04 0.92
CA ALA A 25 0.40 10.41 -0.30
C ALA A 25 -1.13 10.40 -0.10
N LEU A 26 -1.64 9.44 0.66
CA LEU A 26 -3.08 9.32 0.91
C LEU A 26 -3.56 10.26 2.02
N VAL A 27 -2.90 10.30 3.18
CA VAL A 27 -3.36 11.08 4.33
C VAL A 27 -3.09 12.57 4.12
N VAL A 28 -1.86 12.93 3.74
CA VAL A 28 -1.45 14.33 3.56
C VAL A 28 -1.80 14.83 2.18
N GLY A 29 -1.55 14.03 1.12
CA GLY A 29 -1.86 14.43 -0.25
C GLY A 29 -3.36 14.48 -0.51
N VAL A 30 -4.00 13.32 -0.60
CA VAL A 30 -5.43 13.23 -0.95
C VAL A 30 -6.33 13.72 0.18
N GLY A 31 -6.05 13.33 1.43
CA GLY A 31 -6.89 13.63 2.58
C GLY A 31 -7.03 15.12 2.86
N LEU A 32 -5.93 15.88 2.82
CA LEU A 32 -6.00 17.33 3.01
C LEU A 32 -6.61 18.03 1.80
N ALA A 33 -6.31 17.57 0.57
CA ALA A 33 -6.87 18.17 -0.64
C ALA A 33 -8.40 17.98 -0.75
N SER A 34 -8.92 16.88 -0.17
CA SER A 34 -10.32 16.48 -0.33
C SER A 34 -11.13 16.59 0.96
N ASN A 35 -10.54 17.04 2.07
CA ASN A 35 -11.13 17.03 3.42
C ASN A 35 -11.63 15.63 3.86
N LEU A 36 -10.87 14.58 3.53
CA LEU A 36 -11.17 13.17 3.83
C LEU A 36 -10.04 12.51 4.64
N VAL A 37 -9.43 13.28 5.54
CA VAL A 37 -8.24 12.85 6.29
C VAL A 37 -8.56 11.64 7.16
N VAL A 38 -9.69 11.63 7.86
CA VAL A 38 -10.03 10.51 8.77
C VAL A 38 -10.22 9.23 7.98
N ARG A 39 -10.89 9.31 6.82
CA ARG A 39 -11.04 8.19 5.91
C ARG A 39 -9.68 7.62 5.49
N HIS A 40 -8.73 8.44 5.08
CA HIS A 40 -7.41 7.97 4.67
C HIS A 40 -6.56 7.46 5.83
N ILE A 41 -6.71 8.00 7.04
CA ILE A 41 -6.08 7.43 8.24
C ILE A 41 -6.55 5.99 8.42
N VAL A 42 -7.87 5.75 8.40
CA VAL A 42 -8.44 4.41 8.59
C VAL A 42 -7.99 3.43 7.50
N GLN A 43 -8.00 3.87 6.23
CA GLN A 43 -7.58 3.03 5.09
C GLN A 43 -6.10 2.64 5.14
N THR A 44 -5.27 3.48 5.74
CA THR A 44 -3.81 3.30 5.77
C THR A 44 -3.30 2.70 7.08
N LEU A 45 -4.16 2.48 8.08
CA LEU A 45 -3.80 1.80 9.34
C LEU A 45 -2.99 0.50 9.12
N PRO A 46 -3.37 -0.42 8.20
CA PRO A 46 -2.64 -1.66 8.02
C PRO A 46 -1.20 -1.46 7.50
N LEU A 47 -0.95 -0.40 6.71
CA LEU A 47 0.38 -0.12 6.16
C LEU A 47 1.42 0.17 7.26
N TRP A 48 0.99 0.60 8.45
CA TRP A 48 1.88 0.76 9.60
C TRP A 48 2.53 -0.55 10.05
N PHE A 49 1.91 -1.72 9.80
CA PHE A 49 2.57 -3.00 10.03
C PHE A 49 3.77 -3.18 9.09
N GLY A 50 3.63 -2.80 7.82
CA GLY A 50 4.74 -2.80 6.86
C GLY A 50 5.89 -1.88 7.28
N VAL A 51 5.56 -0.66 7.73
CA VAL A 51 6.53 0.29 8.29
C VAL A 51 7.26 -0.31 9.50
N ALA A 52 6.49 -0.81 10.47
CA ALA A 52 6.99 -1.27 11.74
C ALA A 52 7.82 -2.56 11.63
N PHE A 53 7.48 -3.48 10.74
CA PHE A 53 8.26 -4.70 10.50
C PHE A 53 9.48 -4.45 9.62
N GLY A 54 9.34 -3.57 8.62
CA GLY A 54 10.43 -3.25 7.70
C GLY A 54 11.57 -2.50 8.36
N PHE A 55 11.29 -1.53 9.23
CA PHE A 55 12.33 -0.89 10.04
C PHE A 55 12.96 -1.82 11.08
N ARG A 56 12.22 -2.82 11.57
CA ARG A 56 12.78 -3.93 12.37
C ARG A 56 13.56 -4.95 11.54
N ARG A 57 13.68 -4.74 10.22
CA ARG A 57 14.35 -5.64 9.27
C ARG A 57 13.84 -7.08 9.34
N SER A 58 12.55 -7.25 9.63
CA SER A 58 11.94 -8.57 9.77
C SER A 58 11.87 -9.30 8.43
N GLN A 59 12.15 -10.61 8.46
CA GLN A 59 11.99 -11.50 7.30
C GLN A 59 10.53 -11.65 6.86
N ALA A 60 9.57 -11.32 7.73
CA ALA A 60 8.14 -11.34 7.42
C ALA A 60 7.64 -10.10 6.67
N THR A 61 8.44 -9.03 6.60
CA THR A 61 8.03 -7.71 6.08
C THR A 61 7.40 -7.81 4.69
N GLY A 62 8.03 -8.57 3.80
CA GLY A 62 7.54 -8.77 2.44
C GLY A 62 6.13 -9.37 2.37
N TRP A 63 5.91 -10.47 3.08
CA TRP A 63 4.62 -11.17 3.11
C TRP A 63 3.52 -10.37 3.81
N ILE A 64 3.88 -9.54 4.80
CA ILE A 64 2.95 -8.63 5.49
C ILE A 64 2.54 -7.49 4.57
N ALA A 65 3.49 -6.86 3.87
CA ALA A 65 3.25 -5.66 3.07
C ALA A 65 2.67 -5.95 1.67
N LEU A 66 2.96 -7.13 1.11
CA LEU A 66 2.49 -7.54 -0.22
C LEU A 66 0.97 -7.37 -0.43
N PRO A 67 0.08 -7.87 0.44
CA PRO A 67 -1.36 -7.71 0.22
C PRO A 67 -1.79 -6.24 0.21
N PHE A 68 -1.09 -5.37 0.96
CA PHE A 68 -1.37 -3.94 0.96
C PHE A 68 -1.00 -3.31 -0.38
N PHE A 69 0.21 -3.59 -0.90
CA PHE A 69 0.63 -3.07 -2.19
C PHE A 69 -0.23 -3.57 -3.34
N LEU A 70 -0.64 -4.85 -3.32
CA LEU A 70 -1.55 -5.39 -4.33
C LEU A 70 -2.93 -4.71 -4.28
N CYS A 71 -3.48 -4.52 -3.08
CA CYS A 71 -4.76 -3.84 -2.91
C CYS A 71 -4.71 -2.39 -3.42
N TRP A 72 -3.71 -1.62 -2.99
CA TRP A 72 -3.56 -0.23 -3.42
C TRP A 72 -3.26 -0.10 -4.91
N LEU A 73 -2.39 -0.95 -5.46
CA LEU A 73 -2.09 -0.94 -6.89
C LEU A 73 -3.32 -1.29 -7.73
N ALA A 74 -4.13 -2.26 -7.30
CA ALA A 74 -5.40 -2.56 -7.96
C ALA A 74 -6.37 -1.37 -7.93
N LEU A 75 -6.46 -0.65 -6.80
CA LEU A 75 -7.27 0.57 -6.73
C LEU A 75 -6.75 1.67 -7.67
N MET A 76 -5.44 1.90 -7.73
CA MET A 76 -4.86 2.85 -8.67
C MET A 76 -5.16 2.46 -10.11
N ALA A 77 -5.04 1.17 -10.45
CA ALA A 77 -5.39 0.67 -11.78
C ALA A 77 -6.87 0.91 -12.13
N ILE A 78 -7.79 0.65 -11.20
CA ILE A 78 -9.23 0.92 -11.40
C ILE A 78 -9.48 2.42 -11.62
N ILE A 79 -8.82 3.30 -10.87
CA ILE A 79 -8.91 4.75 -11.05
C ILE A 79 -8.43 5.15 -12.45
N TRP A 80 -7.30 4.63 -12.90
CA TRP A 80 -6.78 4.92 -14.24
C TRP A 80 -7.69 4.39 -15.36
N LEU A 81 -8.26 3.20 -15.20
CA LEU A 81 -9.25 2.67 -16.14
C LEU A 81 -10.49 3.58 -16.21
N TYR A 82 -10.89 4.19 -15.10
CA TYR A 82 -11.97 5.19 -15.08
C TYR A 82 -11.57 6.50 -15.77
N LEU A 83 -10.39 7.04 -15.46
CA LEU A 83 -9.89 8.28 -16.05
C LEU A 83 -9.71 8.18 -17.58
N LEU A 84 -9.34 6.99 -18.07
CA LEU A 84 -9.22 6.69 -19.50
C LEU A 84 -10.56 6.38 -20.18
N GLY A 85 -11.67 6.36 -19.43
CA GLY A 85 -13.00 6.07 -19.94
C GLY A 85 -13.27 4.59 -20.26
N ILE A 86 -12.39 3.68 -19.83
CA ILE A 86 -12.46 2.24 -20.12
C ILE A 86 -13.42 1.53 -19.15
N ALA A 87 -13.43 1.90 -17.86
CA ALA A 87 -14.27 1.29 -16.84
C ALA A 87 -15.12 2.33 -16.08
N ARG A 88 -16.42 2.06 -15.88
CA ARG A 88 -17.36 2.95 -15.17
C ARG A 88 -17.82 2.39 -13.82
N ILE A 89 -16.94 1.64 -13.16
CA ILE A 89 -17.24 0.96 -11.88
C ILE A 89 -17.28 1.97 -10.72
N ILE A 90 -16.55 3.08 -10.86
CA ILE A 90 -16.54 4.20 -9.91
C ILE A 90 -17.06 5.46 -10.60
N THR A 91 -17.57 6.41 -9.82
CA THR A 91 -18.00 7.73 -10.30
C THR A 91 -17.41 8.80 -9.41
N GLY A 92 -17.04 9.94 -9.99
CA GLY A 92 -16.44 11.06 -9.26
C GLY A 92 -15.58 11.95 -10.14
N HIS A 93 -15.26 13.14 -9.63
CA HIS A 93 -14.28 14.04 -10.23
C HIS A 93 -12.95 13.87 -9.49
N PHE A 94 -11.86 13.73 -10.26
CA PHE A 94 -10.52 13.70 -9.72
C PHE A 94 -9.82 15.02 -10.02
N SER A 95 -9.33 15.69 -8.99
CA SER A 95 -8.44 16.83 -9.08
C SER A 95 -7.05 16.43 -9.56
N ALA A 96 -6.27 17.41 -10.03
CA ALA A 96 -4.89 17.18 -10.44
C ALA A 96 -4.02 16.62 -9.30
N VAL A 97 -4.28 17.03 -8.05
CA VAL A 97 -3.57 16.53 -6.87
C VAL A 97 -3.87 15.05 -6.64
N GLU A 98 -5.13 14.64 -6.74
CA GLU A 98 -5.52 13.23 -6.58
C GLU A 98 -4.88 12.35 -7.65
N ILE A 99 -4.91 12.80 -8.91
CA ILE A 99 -4.26 12.09 -10.03
C ILE A 99 -2.76 11.95 -9.76
N ALA A 100 -2.07 13.01 -9.35
CA ALA A 100 -0.65 12.98 -9.03
C ALA A 100 -0.35 11.99 -7.88
N MET A 101 -1.17 11.97 -6.82
CA MET A 101 -1.01 11.03 -5.71
C MET A 101 -1.22 9.59 -6.15
N THR A 102 -2.10 9.30 -7.11
CA THR A 102 -2.26 7.93 -7.63
C THR A 102 -1.00 7.40 -8.30
N ILE A 103 -0.25 8.26 -8.99
CA ILE A 103 1.02 7.90 -9.62
C ILE A 103 2.06 7.58 -8.54
N ILE A 104 2.16 8.42 -7.50
CA ILE A 104 3.08 8.22 -6.39
C ILE A 104 2.78 6.91 -5.64
N VAL A 105 1.51 6.66 -5.31
CA VAL A 105 1.08 5.42 -4.65
C VAL A 105 1.36 4.21 -5.53
N GLY A 106 1.03 4.29 -6.82
CA GLY A 106 1.30 3.21 -7.78
C GLY A 106 2.78 2.88 -7.90
N ALA A 107 3.64 3.89 -8.03
CA ALA A 107 5.09 3.73 -8.08
C ALA A 107 5.63 3.09 -6.78
N ALA A 108 5.21 3.58 -5.61
CA ALA A 108 5.62 3.02 -4.33
C ALA A 108 5.19 1.56 -4.16
N CYS A 109 3.96 1.21 -4.58
CA CYS A 109 3.48 -0.18 -4.55
C CYS A 109 4.29 -1.09 -5.49
N LEU A 110 4.54 -0.64 -6.73
CA LEU A 110 5.35 -1.39 -7.69
C LEU A 110 6.78 -1.60 -7.17
N THR A 111 7.44 -0.57 -6.66
CA THR A 111 8.77 -0.68 -6.06
C THR A 111 8.77 -1.68 -4.90
N GLY A 112 7.80 -1.59 -3.99
CA GLY A 112 7.67 -2.53 -2.86
C GLY A 112 7.50 -3.98 -3.32
N ILE A 113 6.71 -4.23 -4.37
CA ILE A 113 6.49 -5.56 -4.95
C ILE A 113 7.76 -6.08 -5.63
N VAL A 114 8.46 -5.25 -6.42
CA VAL A 114 9.71 -5.63 -7.09
C VAL A 114 10.80 -5.98 -6.06
N VAL A 115 10.93 -5.17 -5.01
CA VAL A 115 11.86 -5.43 -3.91
C VAL A 115 11.50 -6.73 -3.18
N PHE A 116 10.20 -6.98 -2.96
CA PHE A 116 9.75 -8.25 -2.39
C PHE A 116 10.08 -9.45 -3.28
N ALA A 117 9.89 -9.35 -4.60
CA ALA A 117 10.20 -10.44 -5.53
C ALA A 117 11.69 -10.81 -5.53
N GLY A 118 12.58 -9.83 -5.26
CA GLY A 118 14.01 -10.06 -5.08
C GLY A 118 14.40 -10.62 -3.70
N PHE A 119 13.47 -10.71 -2.75
CA PHE A 119 13.73 -11.12 -1.38
C PHE A 119 13.55 -12.63 -1.17
N LYS A 120 14.58 -13.30 -0.61
CA LYS A 120 14.45 -14.70 -0.17
C LYS A 120 13.87 -14.74 1.24
N SER A 121 12.57 -15.00 1.35
CA SER A 121 11.93 -15.20 2.65
C SER A 121 12.39 -16.51 3.30
N LEU A 122 12.77 -16.44 4.58
CA LEU A 122 13.10 -17.60 5.41
C LEU A 122 11.88 -18.19 6.15
N LEU A 123 10.68 -17.64 5.92
CA LEU A 123 9.44 -18.16 6.48
C LEU A 123 9.04 -19.48 5.80
N SER A 124 8.50 -20.41 6.59
CA SER A 124 7.83 -21.58 6.00
C SER A 124 6.63 -21.15 5.16
N PRO A 125 6.27 -21.89 4.09
CA PRO A 125 5.15 -21.53 3.22
C PRO A 125 3.83 -21.31 3.97
N ALA A 126 3.55 -22.15 4.98
CA ALA A 126 2.36 -22.01 5.82
C ALA A 126 2.33 -20.69 6.61
N LYS A 127 3.48 -20.28 7.20
CA LYS A 127 3.58 -19.00 7.93
C LYS A 127 3.47 -17.80 6.99
N ALA A 128 4.10 -17.88 5.82
CA ALA A 128 4.01 -16.87 4.78
C ALA A 128 2.57 -16.68 4.28
N ALA A 129 1.88 -17.78 3.94
CA ALA A 129 0.48 -17.75 3.51
C ALA A 129 -0.44 -17.19 4.61
N THR A 130 -0.24 -17.61 5.86
CA THR A 130 -1.03 -17.10 7.00
C THR A 130 -0.83 -15.59 7.17
N ALA A 131 0.42 -15.11 7.15
CA ALA A 131 0.72 -13.68 7.26
C ALA A 131 0.05 -12.89 6.12
N PHE A 132 0.16 -13.38 4.88
CA PHE A 132 -0.48 -12.75 3.73
C PHE A 132 -2.00 -12.66 3.89
N VAL A 133 -2.67 -13.78 4.22
CA VAL A 133 -4.13 -13.84 4.32
C VAL A 133 -4.64 -12.97 5.46
N VAL A 134 -4.04 -13.03 6.64
CA VAL A 134 -4.45 -12.21 7.80
C VAL A 134 -4.32 -10.73 7.45
N MET A 135 -3.22 -10.32 6.83
CA MET A 135 -2.99 -8.93 6.45
C MET A 135 -3.91 -8.48 5.30
N ALA A 136 -4.19 -9.36 4.33
CA ALA A 136 -5.17 -9.08 3.28
C ALA A 136 -6.57 -8.84 3.86
N VAL A 137 -7.03 -9.70 4.77
CA VAL A 137 -8.31 -9.52 5.46
C VAL A 137 -8.33 -8.20 6.23
N LEU A 138 -7.27 -7.90 6.99
CA LEU A 138 -7.16 -6.64 7.71
C LEU A 138 -7.26 -5.42 6.77
N GLN A 139 -6.57 -5.44 5.64
CA GLN A 139 -6.62 -4.36 4.64
C GLN A 139 -8.03 -4.17 4.09
N LEU A 140 -8.71 -5.27 3.73
CA LEU A 140 -10.07 -5.22 3.21
C LEU A 140 -11.07 -4.74 4.27
N VAL A 141 -10.90 -5.13 5.53
CA VAL A 141 -11.72 -4.66 6.65
C VAL A 141 -11.54 -3.16 6.87
N CYS A 142 -10.31 -2.66 6.95
CA CYS A 142 -10.03 -1.23 7.07
C CYS A 142 -10.59 -0.43 5.89
N LEU A 143 -10.42 -0.94 4.67
CA LEU A 143 -10.99 -0.34 3.47
C LEU A 143 -12.53 -0.31 3.56
N ARG A 144 -13.18 -1.41 3.95
CA ARG A 144 -14.64 -1.46 4.11
C ARG A 144 -15.15 -0.50 5.18
N ILE A 145 -14.49 -0.45 6.33
CA ILE A 145 -14.84 0.47 7.43
C ILE A 145 -14.73 1.92 6.98
N SER A 146 -13.74 2.26 6.15
CA SER A 146 -13.57 3.62 5.63
C SER A 146 -14.73 4.12 4.77
N PHE A 147 -15.57 3.22 4.26
CA PHE A 147 -16.78 3.55 3.51
C PHE A 147 -18.05 3.64 4.36
N LEU A 148 -17.96 3.38 5.68
CA LEU A 148 -19.10 3.55 6.57
C LEU A 148 -19.46 5.05 6.65
N PRO A 149 -20.74 5.43 6.70
CA PRO A 149 -21.17 6.84 6.67
C PRO A 149 -20.52 7.72 7.75
N ALA A 150 -20.20 7.13 8.91
CA ALA A 150 -19.53 7.83 10.01
C ALA A 150 -18.10 8.31 9.67
N ILE A 151 -17.44 7.66 8.71
CA ILE A 151 -16.04 7.91 8.32
C ILE A 151 -15.95 8.42 6.88
N ALA A 152 -16.86 7.99 5.99
CA ALA A 152 -16.79 8.26 4.56
C ALA A 152 -16.74 9.75 4.20
N ASN A 153 -17.30 10.61 5.06
CA ASN A 153 -17.39 12.06 4.89
C ASN A 153 -16.47 12.83 5.87
N ARG A 154 -15.44 12.18 6.42
CA ARG A 154 -14.52 12.77 7.42
C ARG A 154 -13.04 12.53 7.08
#